data_AF-A0A352KAH7-F1
#
_entry.id   AF-A0A352KAH7-F1
#
_cell.length_a   1.000
_cell.length_b   1.000
_cell.length_c   1.000
_cell.angle_alpha   90.00
_cell.angle_beta   90.00
_cell.angle_gamma   90.00
#
_symmetry.space_group_name_H-M   'P 1'
#
loop_
_entity.id
_entity.type
_entity.pdbx_description
1 polymer ?
#
loop_
_entity_poly.entity_id
_entity_poly.type
_entity_poly.pdbx_seq_one_letter_code
_entity_poly.pdbx_strand_id
1 'polypeptide(L)'
;REGGVPGLVVHLGAEFTAIEVLPGNRIRAGAGAMDVKLAVAARDAAIAGFEFLRGIPGMLGGAVKMNAGAYGGEISDIFVSASGIDRQGNSIQFGPAEADFSYRHSAIPDDVILTDIVLQGVPGDTDRISARLAEVAAARADAQPVNQRTGGSTFRNPPADLAGGRKAWELIDAAGCRGLRLGRAMVSEKHCNFLINTGGATADELEALGELVRERVKADSGIDLVWEIRRIGLPAGQSRGAK
;
A
#
# COMPACT_ATOMS: atom_id res chain seq x y z
N ARG A 1 -1.09 -0.47 16.95
CA ARG A 1 -1.09 -1.10 18.29
C ARG A 1 -2.03 -0.37 19.22
N GLU A 2 -2.53 -1.07 20.24
CA GLU A 2 -3.62 -0.60 21.11
C GLU A 2 -3.30 0.62 21.96
N GLY A 3 -2.03 0.82 22.35
CA GLY A 3 -1.58 2.00 23.10
C GLY A 3 -1.55 3.31 22.27
N GLY A 4 -1.96 3.25 21.01
CA GLY A 4 -1.97 4.40 20.10
C GLY A 4 -0.58 4.83 19.65
N VAL A 5 -0.51 5.95 18.92
CA VAL A 5 0.75 6.55 18.45
C VAL A 5 1.10 7.73 19.35
N PRO A 6 2.28 7.76 19.99
CA PRO A 6 2.67 8.89 20.80
C PRO A 6 2.99 10.11 19.92
N GLY A 7 2.59 11.30 20.37
CA GLY A 7 2.83 12.55 19.66
C GLY A 7 1.67 12.94 18.74
N LEU A 8 1.99 13.39 17.54
CA LEU A 8 1.03 13.91 16.56
C LEU A 8 0.88 12.94 15.39
N VAL A 9 -0.37 12.63 15.04
CA VAL A 9 -0.72 11.97 13.79
C VAL A 9 -1.31 13.01 12.85
N VAL A 10 -0.66 13.25 11.71
CA VAL A 10 -1.16 14.15 10.67
C VAL A 10 -1.93 13.33 9.65
N HIS A 11 -3.22 13.62 9.52
CA HIS A 11 -4.08 13.03 8.49
C HIS A 11 -4.35 14.08 7.42
N LEU A 12 -4.05 13.76 6.16
CA LEU A 12 -4.32 14.64 5.02
C LEU A 12 -5.82 14.63 4.70
N GLY A 13 -6.48 15.73 5.03
CA GLY A 13 -7.93 15.92 4.85
C GLY A 13 -8.35 16.18 3.41
N ALA A 14 -9.60 16.61 3.24
CA ALA A 14 -10.25 16.82 1.94
C ALA A 14 -9.49 17.81 1.04
N GLU A 15 -8.80 18.77 1.63
CA GLU A 15 -7.99 19.80 0.96
C GLU A 15 -6.83 19.19 0.15
N PHE A 16 -6.36 18.00 0.53
CA PHE A 16 -5.28 17.28 -0.15
C PHE A 16 -5.80 16.18 -1.09
N THR A 17 -7.10 16.22 -1.46
CA THR A 17 -7.71 15.21 -2.33
C THR A 17 -8.03 15.71 -3.74
N ALA A 18 -7.74 16.99 -4.01
CA ALA A 18 -7.97 17.59 -5.33
C ALA A 18 -7.15 16.87 -6.42
N ILE A 19 -7.76 16.74 -7.59
CA ILE A 19 -7.16 16.16 -8.80
C ILE A 19 -7.47 17.13 -9.94
N GLU A 20 -6.42 17.54 -10.65
CA GLU A 20 -6.49 18.51 -11.73
C GLU A 20 -5.72 17.99 -12.94
N VAL A 21 -6.40 17.97 -14.08
CA VAL A 21 -5.78 17.61 -15.36
C VAL A 21 -5.09 18.84 -15.93
N LEU A 22 -3.81 18.70 -16.27
CA LEU A 22 -2.97 19.75 -16.81
C LEU A 22 -2.66 19.49 -18.30
N PRO A 23 -2.25 20.52 -19.06
CA PRO A 23 -1.76 20.34 -20.42
C PRO A 23 -0.63 19.31 -20.52
N GLY A 24 -0.55 18.64 -21.68
CA GLY A 24 0.51 17.68 -21.96
C GLY A 24 0.32 16.32 -21.29
N ASN A 25 -0.91 15.89 -20.98
CA ASN A 25 -1.24 14.59 -20.35
C ASN A 25 -0.68 14.45 -18.93
N ARG A 26 -0.65 15.56 -18.19
CA ARG A 26 -0.23 15.60 -16.80
C ARG A 26 -1.43 15.66 -15.88
N ILE A 27 -1.27 15.12 -14.69
CA ILE A 27 -2.24 15.26 -13.61
C ILE A 27 -1.51 15.75 -12.38
N ARG A 28 -1.99 16.85 -11.81
CA ARG A 28 -1.63 17.32 -10.47
C ARG A 28 -2.66 16.78 -9.49
N ALA A 29 -2.20 16.17 -8.43
CA ALA A 29 -3.07 15.64 -7.39
C ALA A 29 -2.46 15.87 -6.00
N GLY A 30 -3.32 16.18 -5.04
CA GLY A 30 -2.91 16.23 -3.64
C GLY A 30 -2.52 14.84 -3.14
N ALA A 31 -1.62 14.78 -2.15
CA ALA A 31 -1.13 13.51 -1.60
C ALA A 31 -2.20 12.67 -0.87
N GLY A 32 -3.34 13.26 -0.53
CA GLY A 32 -4.52 12.57 0.02
C GLY A 32 -5.47 12.02 -1.06
N ALA A 33 -5.23 12.30 -2.35
CA ALA A 33 -6.06 11.79 -3.44
C ALA A 33 -6.02 10.26 -3.47
N MET A 34 -7.18 9.61 -3.63
CA MET A 34 -7.24 8.15 -3.73
C MET A 34 -6.69 7.69 -5.07
N ASP A 35 -5.82 6.66 -5.05
CA ASP A 35 -5.21 6.06 -6.26
C ASP A 35 -6.27 5.69 -7.31
N VAL A 36 -7.39 5.11 -6.85
CA VAL A 36 -8.51 4.73 -7.71
C VAL A 36 -9.23 5.92 -8.35
N LYS A 37 -9.33 7.06 -7.66
CA LYS A 37 -9.94 8.28 -8.22
C LYS A 37 -9.02 8.91 -9.25
N LEU A 38 -7.72 8.88 -9.00
CA LEU A 38 -6.70 9.34 -9.95
C LEU A 38 -6.73 8.52 -11.24
N ALA A 39 -6.83 7.19 -11.15
CA ALA A 39 -6.97 6.31 -12.31
C ALA A 39 -8.22 6.64 -13.16
N VAL A 40 -9.34 6.96 -12.50
CA VAL A 40 -10.59 7.35 -13.17
C VAL A 40 -10.47 8.74 -13.82
N ALA A 41 -9.86 9.71 -13.13
CA ALA A 41 -9.65 11.04 -13.69
C ALA A 41 -8.73 11.01 -14.92
N ALA A 42 -7.69 10.16 -14.92
CA ALA A 42 -6.83 9.95 -16.06
C ALA A 42 -7.60 9.39 -17.27
N ARG A 43 -8.44 8.37 -17.05
CA ARG A 43 -9.34 7.82 -18.08
C ARG A 43 -10.26 8.89 -18.68
N ASP A 44 -10.91 9.69 -17.83
CA ASP A 44 -11.86 10.72 -18.26
C ASP A 44 -11.18 11.81 -19.09
N ALA A 45 -9.88 12.00 -18.90
CA ALA A 45 -9.02 12.89 -19.69
C ALA A 45 -8.33 12.20 -20.88
N ALA A 46 -8.63 10.93 -21.16
CA ALA A 46 -7.96 10.13 -22.19
C ALA A 46 -6.43 10.03 -22.00
N ILE A 47 -5.98 9.91 -20.74
CA ILE A 47 -4.58 9.75 -20.34
C ILE A 47 -4.35 8.32 -19.87
N ALA A 48 -3.53 7.56 -20.61
CA ALA A 48 -3.11 6.21 -20.25
C ALA A 48 -1.84 6.22 -19.37
N GLY A 49 -1.55 5.09 -18.72
CA GLY A 49 -0.40 4.90 -17.82
C GLY A 49 -0.77 4.86 -16.33
N PHE A 50 -2.02 5.18 -15.98
CA PHE A 50 -2.51 5.24 -14.59
C PHE A 50 -3.33 4.01 -14.18
N GLU A 51 -3.57 3.07 -15.10
CA GLU A 51 -4.55 1.99 -14.91
C GLU A 51 -4.17 1.03 -13.78
N PHE A 52 -2.88 0.88 -13.52
CA PHE A 52 -2.38 0.03 -12.43
C PHE A 52 -2.85 0.50 -11.05
N LEU A 53 -3.09 1.81 -10.87
CA LEU A 53 -3.57 2.40 -9.61
C LEU A 53 -4.96 1.87 -9.22
N ARG A 54 -5.75 1.37 -10.18
CA ARG A 54 -7.04 0.70 -9.87
C ARG A 54 -6.84 -0.54 -9.01
N GLY A 55 -5.67 -1.17 -9.08
CA GLY A 55 -5.29 -2.33 -8.29
C GLY A 55 -4.74 -2.01 -6.91
N ILE A 56 -4.47 -0.74 -6.61
CA ILE A 56 -3.77 -0.31 -5.40
C ILE A 56 -4.76 0.40 -4.46
N PRO A 57 -5.02 -0.13 -3.27
CA PRO A 57 -5.78 0.59 -2.25
C PRO A 57 -4.87 1.59 -1.54
N GLY A 58 -5.26 2.86 -1.49
CA GLY A 58 -4.45 3.86 -0.79
C GLY A 58 -4.73 5.29 -1.23
N MET A 59 -3.83 6.16 -0.75
CA MET A 59 -3.73 7.56 -1.14
C MET A 59 -2.37 7.78 -1.82
N LEU A 60 -2.34 8.72 -2.75
CA LEU A 60 -1.23 8.95 -3.65
C LEU A 60 0.10 9.23 -2.94
N GLY A 61 0.09 9.95 -1.82
CA GLY A 61 1.31 10.22 -1.04
C GLY A 61 1.96 8.94 -0.52
N GLY A 62 1.14 7.98 -0.06
CA GLY A 62 1.63 6.66 0.34
C GLY A 62 2.11 5.85 -0.87
N ALA A 63 1.41 5.94 -2.00
CA ALA A 63 1.81 5.28 -3.24
C ALA A 63 3.19 5.76 -3.71
N VAL A 64 3.45 7.07 -3.69
CA VAL A 64 4.76 7.66 -4.02
C VAL A 64 5.83 7.18 -3.06
N LYS A 65 5.61 7.29 -1.73
CA LYS A 65 6.59 6.84 -0.72
C LYS A 65 7.05 5.39 -0.92
N MET A 66 6.12 4.54 -1.37
CA MET A 66 6.33 3.11 -1.52
C MET A 66 6.68 2.69 -2.95
N ASN A 67 6.87 3.61 -3.90
CA ASN A 67 6.90 3.30 -5.33
C ASN A 67 5.87 2.20 -5.69
N ALA A 68 4.61 2.47 -5.36
CA ALA A 68 3.58 1.46 -5.42
C ALA A 68 3.35 1.03 -6.87
N GLY A 69 3.25 -0.27 -7.10
CA GLY A 69 3.11 -0.83 -8.44
C GLY A 69 2.33 -2.12 -8.45
N ALA A 70 1.56 -2.34 -9.50
CA ALA A 70 0.73 -3.52 -9.70
C ALA A 70 0.46 -3.70 -11.20
N TYR A 71 0.12 -4.92 -11.63
CA TYR A 71 -0.38 -5.16 -12.99
C TYR A 71 0.47 -4.55 -14.14
N GLY A 72 1.80 -4.54 -13.96
CA GLY A 72 2.75 -4.09 -14.98
C GLY A 72 3.07 -2.59 -15.01
N GLY A 73 2.62 -1.81 -14.02
CA GLY A 73 3.03 -0.41 -13.85
C GLY A 73 3.35 -0.06 -12.41
N GLU A 74 4.13 0.99 -12.22
CA GLU A 74 4.51 1.56 -10.91
C GLU A 74 4.59 3.09 -10.95
N ILE A 75 4.62 3.73 -9.77
CA ILE A 75 4.62 5.20 -9.67
C ILE A 75 5.79 5.83 -10.42
N SER A 76 6.99 5.24 -10.36
CA SER A 76 8.17 5.71 -11.09
C SER A 76 7.95 5.84 -12.59
N ASP A 77 7.08 5.03 -13.20
CA ASP A 77 6.79 5.08 -14.64
C ASP A 77 6.12 6.39 -15.06
N ILE A 78 5.40 7.03 -14.12
CA ILE A 78 4.58 8.22 -14.37
C ILE A 78 4.98 9.42 -13.50
N PHE A 79 6.01 9.32 -12.66
CA PHE A 79 6.36 10.38 -11.72
C PHE A 79 7.07 11.56 -12.39
N VAL A 80 6.59 12.79 -12.14
CA VAL A 80 7.26 14.02 -12.58
C VAL A 80 7.89 14.74 -11.39
N SER A 81 7.09 15.03 -10.37
CA SER A 81 7.57 15.73 -9.18
C SER A 81 6.62 15.58 -8.01
N ALA A 82 7.12 15.80 -6.80
CA ALA A 82 6.31 15.97 -5.60
C ALA A 82 6.80 17.16 -4.78
N SER A 83 5.88 17.79 -4.07
CA SER A 83 6.16 18.76 -3.02
C SER A 83 5.76 18.20 -1.67
N GLY A 84 6.46 18.63 -0.62
CA GLY A 84 6.14 18.24 0.75
C GLY A 84 6.69 19.23 1.77
N ILE A 85 6.36 18.96 3.03
CA ILE A 85 6.79 19.74 4.19
C ILE A 85 7.64 18.86 5.09
N ASP A 86 8.81 19.36 5.49
CA ASP A 86 9.69 18.70 6.45
C ASP A 86 9.29 18.97 7.92
N ARG A 87 10.04 18.39 8.86
CA ARG A 87 9.79 18.58 10.30
C ARG A 87 10.06 20.00 10.79
N GLN A 88 10.83 20.79 10.06
CA GLN A 88 11.09 22.19 10.38
C GLN A 88 10.03 23.13 9.77
N GLY A 89 9.12 22.61 8.95
CA GLY A 89 8.08 23.37 8.27
C GLY A 89 8.52 23.94 6.92
N ASN A 90 9.69 23.55 6.41
CA ASN A 90 10.16 24.02 5.10
C ASN A 90 9.46 23.25 3.98
N SER A 91 9.21 23.96 2.88
CA SER A 91 8.77 23.34 1.63
C SER A 91 9.95 22.70 0.91
N ILE A 92 9.80 21.43 0.54
CA ILE A 92 10.78 20.66 -0.22
C ILE A 92 10.12 20.17 -1.51
N GLN A 93 10.91 20.10 -2.58
CA GLN A 93 10.50 19.54 -3.87
C GLN A 93 11.40 18.37 -4.25
N PHE A 94 10.80 17.33 -4.82
CA PHE A 94 11.47 16.14 -5.32
C PHE A 94 11.15 15.98 -6.80
N GLY A 95 12.17 15.85 -7.64
CA GLY A 95 12.07 15.29 -8.98
C GLY A 95 12.42 13.79 -8.97
N PRO A 96 12.48 13.14 -10.15
CA PRO A 96 12.78 11.71 -10.23
C PRO A 96 14.15 11.33 -9.65
N ALA A 97 15.14 12.21 -9.82
CA ALA A 97 16.49 12.00 -9.29
C ALA A 97 16.51 12.04 -7.75
N GLU A 98 15.79 12.98 -7.14
CA GLU A 98 15.72 13.08 -5.67
C GLU A 98 14.83 11.99 -5.06
N ALA A 99 13.80 11.54 -5.79
CA ALA A 99 12.94 10.46 -5.33
C ALA A 99 13.62 9.09 -5.37
N ASP A 100 14.62 8.90 -6.25
CA ASP A 100 15.47 7.71 -6.40
C ASP A 100 14.71 6.40 -6.16
N PHE A 101 13.72 6.16 -7.02
CA PHE A 101 12.82 5.02 -6.87
C PHE A 101 13.53 3.69 -7.11
N SER A 102 13.16 2.70 -6.30
CA SER A 102 13.48 1.29 -6.53
C SER A 102 12.28 0.43 -6.14
N TYR A 103 12.42 -0.89 -6.26
CA TYR A 103 11.31 -1.80 -5.99
C TYR A 103 10.76 -1.62 -4.57
N ARG A 104 9.52 -1.12 -4.47
CA ARG A 104 8.80 -0.83 -3.23
C ARG A 104 9.47 0.23 -2.32
N HIS A 105 10.22 1.15 -2.91
CA HIS A 105 11.01 2.12 -2.17
C HIS A 105 11.18 3.45 -2.91
N SER A 106 11.29 4.54 -2.14
CA SER A 106 11.73 5.86 -2.58
C SER A 106 12.70 6.44 -1.55
N ALA A 107 13.63 7.28 -1.99
CA ALA A 107 14.57 8.00 -1.12
C ALA A 107 13.94 9.22 -0.42
N ILE A 108 12.65 9.52 -0.66
CA ILE A 108 11.95 10.64 -0.03
C ILE A 108 11.86 10.39 1.49
N PRO A 109 12.46 11.24 2.35
CA PRO A 109 12.60 10.97 3.79
C PRO A 109 11.28 10.66 4.50
N ASP A 110 11.21 9.62 5.32
CA ASP A 110 9.98 9.13 5.98
C ASP A 110 9.21 10.23 6.76
N ASP A 111 9.90 11.26 7.25
CA ASP A 111 9.34 12.36 8.03
C ASP A 111 8.87 13.57 7.20
N VAL A 112 9.05 13.55 5.88
CA VAL A 112 8.48 14.53 4.96
C VAL A 112 7.03 14.16 4.62
N ILE A 113 6.12 15.08 4.86
CA ILE A 113 4.70 14.97 4.50
C ILE A 113 4.53 15.49 3.09
N LEU A 114 4.28 14.59 2.13
CA LEU A 114 3.94 14.99 0.77
C LEU A 114 2.59 15.70 0.75
N THR A 115 2.47 16.74 -0.09
CA THR A 115 1.28 17.59 -0.18
C THR A 115 0.71 17.63 -1.59
N ASP A 116 1.54 17.79 -2.61
CA ASP A 116 1.16 17.92 -4.02
C ASP A 116 2.08 17.06 -4.90
N ILE A 117 1.52 16.38 -5.89
CA ILE A 117 2.22 15.40 -6.73
C ILE A 117 1.79 15.61 -8.18
N VAL A 118 2.76 15.66 -9.08
CA VAL A 118 2.55 15.76 -10.53
C VAL A 118 3.00 14.47 -11.19
N LEU A 119 2.10 13.92 -12.00
CA LEU A 119 2.31 12.68 -12.74
C LEU A 119 2.07 12.92 -14.23
N GLN A 120 2.73 12.14 -15.08
CA GLN A 120 2.72 12.24 -16.54
C GLN A 120 2.34 10.89 -17.12
N GLY A 121 1.21 10.85 -17.83
CA GLY A 121 0.84 9.71 -18.64
C GLY A 121 1.14 9.94 -20.11
N VAL A 122 0.48 9.16 -20.96
CA VAL A 122 0.54 9.30 -22.41
C VAL A 122 -0.86 9.48 -22.98
N PRO A 123 -1.03 10.10 -24.17
CA PRO A 123 -2.32 10.10 -24.84
C PRO A 123 -2.84 8.67 -25.02
N GLY A 124 -4.11 8.46 -24.70
CA GLY A 124 -4.75 7.16 -24.77
C GLY A 124 -6.16 7.24 -25.34
N ASP A 125 -6.77 6.07 -25.50
CA ASP A 125 -8.15 5.92 -25.91
C ASP A 125 -9.00 5.56 -24.68
N THR A 126 -10.06 6.35 -24.43
CA THR A 126 -10.89 6.22 -23.22
C THR A 126 -11.49 4.83 -23.07
N ASP A 127 -11.89 4.17 -24.16
CA ASP A 127 -12.50 2.84 -24.12
C ASP A 127 -11.46 1.77 -23.78
N ARG A 128 -10.26 1.86 -24.37
CA ARG A 128 -9.13 0.97 -24.01
C ARG A 128 -8.70 1.13 -22.55
N ILE A 129 -8.60 2.37 -22.06
CA ILE A 129 -8.28 2.65 -20.66
C ILE A 129 -9.38 2.08 -19.76
N SER A 130 -10.65 2.26 -20.12
CA SER A 130 -11.80 1.70 -19.38
C SER A 130 -11.73 0.17 -19.29
N ALA A 131 -11.45 -0.49 -20.41
CA ALA A 131 -11.30 -1.94 -20.46
C ALA A 131 -10.15 -2.41 -19.55
N ARG A 132 -9.00 -1.72 -19.59
CA ARG A 132 -7.85 -2.06 -18.74
C ARG A 132 -8.15 -1.86 -17.25
N LEU A 133 -8.84 -0.77 -16.87
CA LEU A 133 -9.28 -0.57 -15.49
C LEU A 133 -10.22 -1.68 -15.01
N ALA A 134 -11.14 -2.13 -15.85
CA ALA A 134 -12.05 -3.24 -15.55
C ALA A 134 -11.29 -4.55 -15.38
N GLU A 135 -10.33 -4.84 -16.26
CA GLU A 135 -9.46 -6.02 -16.18
C GLU A 135 -8.67 -6.04 -14.87
N VAL A 136 -8.01 -4.92 -14.52
CA VAL A 136 -7.25 -4.78 -13.26
C VAL A 136 -8.15 -4.99 -12.05
N ALA A 137 -9.36 -4.42 -12.07
CA ALA A 137 -10.33 -4.58 -10.99
C ALA A 137 -10.79 -6.04 -10.84
N ALA A 138 -11.07 -6.72 -11.95
CA ALA A 138 -11.48 -8.12 -11.97
C ALA A 138 -10.36 -9.04 -11.48
N ALA A 139 -9.14 -8.87 -12.00
CA ALA A 139 -7.97 -9.64 -11.59
C ALA A 139 -7.68 -9.50 -10.08
N ARG A 140 -7.81 -8.27 -9.54
CA ARG A 140 -7.69 -8.04 -8.10
C ARG A 140 -8.79 -8.72 -7.32
N ALA A 141 -10.03 -8.57 -7.77
CA ALA A 141 -11.18 -9.17 -7.12
C ALA A 141 -11.11 -10.69 -7.11
N ASP A 142 -10.52 -11.31 -8.13
CA ASP A 142 -10.28 -12.75 -8.21
C ASP A 142 -9.16 -13.21 -7.26
N ALA A 143 -8.02 -12.51 -7.26
CA ALA A 143 -6.84 -12.93 -6.49
C ALA A 143 -6.88 -12.58 -4.99
N GLN A 144 -7.63 -11.55 -4.58
CA GLN A 144 -7.50 -10.95 -3.24
C GLN A 144 -8.84 -10.79 -2.52
N PRO A 145 -8.86 -10.75 -1.17
CA PRO A 145 -10.05 -10.47 -0.37
C PRO A 145 -10.45 -8.98 -0.46
N VAL A 146 -11.06 -8.59 -1.58
CA VAL A 146 -11.63 -7.26 -1.76
C VAL A 146 -12.82 -7.02 -0.83
N ASN A 147 -13.05 -5.76 -0.45
CA ASN A 147 -14.11 -5.33 0.48
C ASN A 147 -14.04 -5.95 1.89
N GLN A 148 -12.91 -6.55 2.27
CA GLN A 148 -12.66 -6.98 3.63
C GLN A 148 -11.72 -6.00 4.34
N ARG A 149 -11.81 -5.93 5.67
CA ARG A 149 -10.95 -5.06 6.49
C ARG A 149 -9.58 -5.71 6.65
N THR A 150 -8.63 -5.29 5.83
CA THR A 150 -7.26 -5.83 5.79
C THR A 150 -6.25 -4.74 5.48
N GLY A 151 -5.01 -4.93 5.92
CA GLY A 151 -3.88 -4.03 5.62
C GLY A 151 -3.13 -4.36 4.33
N GLY A 152 -3.58 -5.36 3.57
CA GLY A 152 -2.88 -5.86 2.38
C GLY A 152 -2.10 -7.16 2.64
N SER A 153 -1.13 -7.44 1.77
CA SER A 153 -0.16 -8.52 1.99
C SER A 153 0.55 -8.29 3.32
N THR A 154 0.50 -9.29 4.19
CA THR A 154 0.98 -9.18 5.57
C THR A 154 2.50 -9.35 5.63
N PHE A 155 3.02 -10.27 4.83
CA PHE A 155 4.45 -10.60 4.75
C PHE A 155 4.99 -10.38 3.34
N ARG A 156 6.27 -10.01 3.29
CA ARG A 156 7.03 -9.93 2.03
C ARG A 156 7.20 -11.34 1.47
N ASN A 157 7.26 -11.46 0.14
CA ASN A 157 7.70 -12.71 -0.46
C ASN A 157 9.18 -12.96 -0.11
N PRO A 158 9.54 -14.17 0.33
CA PRO A 158 10.93 -14.52 0.56
C PRO A 158 11.73 -14.50 -0.76
N PRO A 159 13.06 -14.33 -0.69
CA PRO A 159 13.93 -14.50 -1.85
C PRO A 159 13.71 -15.85 -2.55
N ALA A 160 13.75 -15.86 -3.89
CA ALA A 160 13.38 -17.03 -4.68
C ALA A 160 14.33 -18.22 -4.44
N ASP A 161 15.61 -17.96 -4.20
CA ASP A 161 16.64 -18.93 -3.84
C ASP A 161 16.38 -19.56 -2.46
N LEU A 162 15.90 -18.76 -1.50
CA LEU A 162 15.63 -19.22 -0.14
C LEU A 162 14.34 -20.07 -0.03
N ALA A 163 13.35 -19.80 -0.88
CA ALA A 163 12.04 -20.44 -0.81
C ALA A 163 11.73 -21.38 -2.00
N GLY A 164 12.70 -21.68 -2.85
CA GLY A 164 12.48 -22.49 -4.06
C GLY A 164 11.43 -21.88 -4.99
N GLY A 165 11.37 -20.55 -5.08
CA GLY A 165 10.38 -19.80 -5.84
C GLY A 165 9.00 -19.68 -5.19
N ARG A 166 8.74 -20.32 -4.05
CA ARG A 166 7.46 -20.21 -3.34
C ARG A 166 7.25 -18.81 -2.78
N LYS A 167 6.05 -18.28 -2.96
CA LYS A 167 5.60 -17.00 -2.41
C LYS A 167 5.14 -17.18 -0.96
N ALA A 168 5.05 -16.07 -0.23
CA ALA A 168 4.64 -16.08 1.17
C ALA A 168 3.28 -16.77 1.36
N TRP A 169 2.30 -16.51 0.49
CA TRP A 169 0.97 -17.12 0.59
C TRP A 169 0.99 -18.65 0.46
N GLU A 170 1.88 -19.21 -0.37
CA GLU A 170 2.00 -20.66 -0.59
C GLU A 170 2.62 -21.35 0.63
N LEU A 171 3.57 -20.68 1.28
CA LEU A 171 4.19 -21.14 2.52
C LEU A 171 3.18 -21.13 3.67
N ILE A 172 2.42 -20.04 3.80
CA ILE A 172 1.39 -19.90 4.83
C ILE A 172 0.28 -20.96 4.64
N ASP A 173 -0.12 -21.20 3.39
CA ASP A 173 -1.14 -22.21 3.10
C ASP A 173 -0.66 -23.63 3.43
N ALA A 174 0.56 -24.00 3.01
CA ALA A 174 1.13 -25.32 3.32
C ALA A 174 1.34 -25.56 4.81
N ALA A 175 1.66 -24.51 5.58
CA ALA A 175 1.74 -24.56 7.03
C ALA A 175 0.36 -24.69 7.72
N GLY A 176 -0.73 -24.88 6.96
CA GLY A 176 -2.07 -25.11 7.47
C GLY A 176 -2.71 -23.87 8.09
N CYS A 177 -2.32 -22.67 7.66
CA CYS A 177 -2.80 -21.42 8.24
C CYS A 177 -4.04 -20.85 7.54
N ARG A 178 -4.51 -21.40 6.41
CA ARG A 178 -5.72 -20.90 5.73
C ARG A 178 -6.92 -20.96 6.66
N GLY A 179 -7.62 -19.82 6.80
CA GLY A 179 -8.77 -19.72 7.71
C GLY A 179 -8.42 -19.76 9.20
N LEU A 180 -7.13 -19.80 9.57
CA LEU A 180 -6.69 -19.79 10.97
C LEU A 180 -7.18 -18.53 11.67
N ARG A 181 -7.71 -18.68 12.88
CA ARG A 181 -8.28 -17.59 13.68
C ARG A 181 -7.56 -17.43 15.00
N LEU A 182 -7.44 -16.18 15.43
CA LEU A 182 -7.06 -15.81 16.78
C LEU A 182 -7.96 -14.64 17.20
N GLY A 183 -8.90 -14.91 18.11
CA GLY A 183 -9.95 -13.96 18.47
C GLY A 183 -10.75 -13.50 17.25
N ARG A 184 -10.78 -12.19 17.00
CA ARG A 184 -11.47 -11.58 15.83
C ARG A 184 -10.58 -11.43 14.58
N ALA A 185 -9.31 -11.77 14.66
CA ALA A 185 -8.40 -11.83 13.50
C ALA A 185 -8.48 -13.19 12.79
N MET A 186 -8.34 -13.19 11.47
CA MET A 186 -8.39 -14.42 10.65
C MET A 186 -7.41 -14.34 9.48
N VAL A 187 -6.71 -15.42 9.17
CA VAL A 187 -6.00 -15.59 7.90
C VAL A 187 -7.03 -15.81 6.80
N SER A 188 -7.00 -14.99 5.74
CA SER A 188 -7.98 -15.05 4.66
C SER A 188 -8.06 -16.45 4.04
N GLU A 189 -9.29 -16.96 3.88
CA GLU A 189 -9.55 -18.19 3.13
C GLU A 189 -9.30 -18.04 1.64
N LYS A 190 -9.28 -16.80 1.13
CA LYS A 190 -9.05 -16.50 -0.27
C LYS A 190 -7.56 -16.44 -0.60
N HIS A 191 -6.81 -15.64 0.15
CA HIS A 191 -5.37 -15.46 -0.06
C HIS A 191 -4.63 -15.42 1.28
N CYS A 192 -3.91 -16.50 1.61
CA CYS A 192 -3.33 -16.73 2.94
C CYS A 192 -2.34 -15.66 3.43
N ASN A 193 -1.79 -14.83 2.55
CA ASN A 193 -0.96 -13.69 2.97
C ASN A 193 -1.76 -12.45 3.43
N PHE A 194 -3.07 -12.56 3.65
CA PHE A 194 -3.90 -11.45 4.13
C PHE A 194 -4.50 -11.79 5.49
N LEU A 195 -4.24 -10.95 6.48
CA LEU A 195 -4.98 -10.97 7.75
C LEU A 195 -6.24 -10.11 7.63
N ILE A 196 -7.36 -10.67 8.07
CA ILE A 196 -8.69 -10.09 8.01
C ILE A 196 -9.16 -9.75 9.42
N ASN A 197 -9.59 -8.51 9.60
CA ASN A 197 -10.41 -8.12 10.74
C ASN A 197 -11.86 -8.55 10.47
N THR A 198 -12.31 -9.60 11.13
CA THR A 198 -13.68 -10.16 10.96
C THR A 198 -14.78 -9.33 11.65
N GLY A 199 -14.40 -8.17 12.20
CA GLY A 199 -15.26 -7.28 12.98
C GLY A 199 -14.73 -7.16 14.41
N GLY A 200 -14.24 -5.96 14.75
CA GLY A 200 -13.77 -5.66 16.10
C GLY A 200 -12.42 -6.27 16.47
N ALA A 201 -11.62 -6.74 15.50
CA ALA A 201 -10.27 -7.23 15.79
C ALA A 201 -9.36 -6.11 16.26
N THR A 202 -8.61 -6.36 17.33
CA THR A 202 -7.58 -5.46 17.86
C THR A 202 -6.30 -5.59 17.05
N ALA A 203 -5.43 -4.58 17.14
CA ALA A 203 -4.08 -4.65 16.57
C ALA A 203 -3.27 -5.78 17.22
N ASP A 204 -3.45 -6.02 18.52
CA ASP A 204 -2.76 -7.08 19.25
C ASP A 204 -3.19 -8.48 18.76
N GLU A 205 -4.48 -8.70 18.48
CA GLU A 205 -4.97 -9.95 17.87
C GLU A 205 -4.40 -10.16 16.46
N LEU A 206 -4.34 -9.11 15.63
CA LEU A 206 -3.75 -9.19 14.30
C LEU A 206 -2.24 -9.45 14.33
N GLU A 207 -1.50 -8.77 15.20
CA GLU A 207 -0.06 -8.98 15.38
C GLU A 207 0.21 -10.39 15.93
N ALA A 208 -0.53 -10.85 16.93
CA ALA A 208 -0.39 -12.20 17.50
C ALA A 208 -0.71 -13.30 16.48
N LEU A 209 -1.76 -13.12 15.67
CA LEU A 209 -2.06 -14.05 14.58
C LEU A 209 -0.93 -14.08 13.53
N GLY A 210 -0.38 -12.92 13.20
CA GLY A 210 0.76 -12.85 12.28
C GLY A 210 2.01 -13.55 12.84
N GLU A 211 2.34 -13.36 14.12
CA GLU A 211 3.47 -14.07 14.74
C GLU A 211 3.23 -15.59 14.81
N LEU A 212 2.00 -16.05 15.09
CA LEU A 212 1.63 -17.46 15.02
C LEU A 212 1.81 -18.05 13.61
N VAL A 213 1.45 -17.28 12.57
CA VAL A 213 1.69 -17.68 11.18
C VAL A 213 3.19 -17.82 10.89
N ARG A 214 4.01 -16.86 11.36
CA ARG A 214 5.47 -16.91 11.19
C ARG A 214 6.07 -18.15 11.87
N GLU A 215 5.62 -18.46 13.09
CA GLU A 215 6.05 -19.64 13.84
C GLU A 215 5.73 -20.93 13.07
N ARG A 216 4.50 -21.08 12.57
CA ARG A 216 4.07 -22.27 11.82
C ARG A 216 4.83 -22.43 10.50
N VAL A 217 5.02 -21.35 9.76
CA VAL A 217 5.79 -21.39 8.50
C VAL A 217 7.25 -21.74 8.77
N LYS A 218 7.85 -21.19 9.82
CA LYS A 218 9.21 -21.57 10.22
C LYS A 218 9.32 -23.04 10.61
N ALA A 219 8.34 -23.56 11.35
CA ALA A 219 8.31 -24.96 11.75
C ALA A 219 8.11 -25.92 10.55
N ASP A 220 7.26 -25.55 9.59
CA ASP A 220 6.96 -26.35 8.40
C ASP A 220 8.08 -26.34 7.36
N SER A 221 8.60 -25.15 7.03
CA SER A 221 9.49 -24.97 5.89
C SER A 221 10.88 -24.42 6.24
N GLY A 222 11.14 -24.08 7.51
CA GLY A 222 12.38 -23.43 7.95
C GLY A 222 12.51 -21.96 7.56
N ILE A 223 11.49 -21.36 6.92
CA ILE A 223 11.57 -19.99 6.38
C ILE A 223 11.03 -18.98 7.38
N ASP A 224 11.84 -17.96 7.68
CA ASP A 224 11.41 -16.80 8.46
C ASP A 224 10.69 -15.78 7.57
N LEU A 225 9.36 -15.73 7.66
CA LEU A 225 8.58 -14.67 7.03
C LEU A 225 8.89 -13.30 7.67
N VAL A 226 8.92 -12.25 6.85
CA VAL A 226 9.19 -10.87 7.27
C VAL A 226 7.95 -10.02 7.04
N TRP A 227 7.52 -9.26 8.06
CA TRP A 227 6.39 -8.33 7.96
C TRP A 227 6.60 -7.29 6.85
N GLU A 228 5.57 -7.11 6.02
CA GLU A 228 5.48 -6.05 5.03
C GLU A 228 4.71 -4.84 5.58
N ILE A 229 3.61 -5.10 6.29
CA ILE A 229 2.79 -4.07 6.93
C ILE A 229 3.61 -3.38 8.04
N ARG A 230 3.68 -2.04 7.99
CA ARG A 230 4.28 -1.23 9.05
C ARG A 230 3.41 -1.31 10.32
N ARG A 231 3.99 -1.81 11.41
CA ARG A 231 3.35 -1.87 12.74
C ARG A 231 3.74 -0.64 13.54
N ILE A 232 2.76 0.20 13.86
CA ILE A 232 2.98 1.49 14.55
C ILE A 232 2.27 1.56 15.90
N GLY A 233 2.78 2.42 16.77
CA GLY A 233 2.23 2.69 18.08
C GLY A 233 2.83 1.86 19.22
N LEU A 234 2.26 2.01 20.41
CA LEU A 234 2.69 1.35 21.64
C LEU A 234 1.81 0.13 21.96
N PRO A 235 2.36 -0.92 22.61
CA PRO A 235 1.55 -2.00 23.15
C PRO A 235 0.49 -1.52 24.14
N ALA A 236 -0.55 -2.32 24.37
CA ALA A 236 -1.54 -2.04 25.41
C ALA A 236 -0.89 -1.79 26.79
N GLY A 237 -1.42 -0.82 27.54
CA GLY A 237 -0.91 -0.47 28.88
C GLY A 237 0.34 0.41 28.92
N GLN A 238 1.00 0.67 27.77
CA GLN A 238 2.07 1.65 27.66
C GLN A 238 1.51 2.97 27.13
N SER A 239 0.83 3.75 27.97
CA SER A 239 0.57 5.16 27.69
C SER A 239 1.76 6.00 28.13
N ARG A 240 2.05 7.13 27.47
CA ARG A 240 2.99 8.11 28.03
C ARG A 240 2.58 8.41 29.47
N GLY A 241 3.46 8.11 30.43
CA GLY A 241 3.42 8.79 31.72
C GLY A 241 3.49 10.28 31.43
N ALA A 242 2.49 11.03 31.88
CA ALA A 242 2.47 12.47 31.74
C ALA A 242 3.79 13.05 32.25
N LYS A 243 4.57 13.65 31.35
CA LYS A 243 5.65 14.58 31.66
C LYS A 243 5.44 15.80 30.80
#